data_AF-A0A1G5D8M3-F1
#
_entry.id   AF-A0A1G5D8M3-F1
#
_cell.length_a   1.000
_cell.length_b   1.000
_cell.length_c   1.000
_cell.angle_alpha   90.00
_cell.angle_beta   90.00
_cell.angle_gamma   90.00
#
_symmetry.space_group_name_H-M   'P 1'
#
loop_
_entity.id
_entity.type
_entity.pdbx_description
1 polymer ?
#
loop_
_entity_poly.entity_id
_entity_poly.type
_entity_poly.pdbx_seq_one_letter_code
_entity_poly.pdbx_strand_id
1 'polypeptide(L)'
;MNRTLDQLRYIEKYESWEGSLEVKASVDLFNTEIYSLNTFIDTKYALTTEDLSTIQFVKKNFHEIYTIFLESLLEWQLYGIAYEIYDEQNHSFQSIYPKKIEDLHSYVGLPILQILHEYAKDGHSYYSLNFNKNCRISIEHGFTALFHKKELIDLSPSDIDSVISGLQYIEPDCSQWEKGFWKLKPKLENSHYNEPGVIRNRWKSLFSG
;
A
#
# COMPACT_ATOMS: atom_id res chain seq x y z
N MET A 1 8.20 -23.88 -21.37
CA MET A 1 8.32 -22.41 -21.42
C MET A 1 8.79 -21.94 -20.07
N ASN A 2 9.96 -21.30 -19.98
CA ASN A 2 10.52 -20.79 -18.72
C ASN A 2 9.61 -19.68 -18.18
N ARG A 3 8.85 -20.01 -17.12
CA ARG A 3 7.86 -19.14 -16.46
C ARG A 3 8.54 -18.23 -15.42
N THR A 4 9.51 -17.43 -15.84
CA THR A 4 10.20 -16.48 -14.94
C THR A 4 10.04 -15.07 -15.48
N LEU A 5 9.25 -14.26 -14.77
CA LEU A 5 9.23 -12.81 -14.90
C LEU A 5 10.15 -12.28 -13.80
N ASP A 6 11.36 -11.86 -14.16
CA ASP A 6 12.47 -11.68 -13.21
C ASP A 6 12.67 -12.92 -12.31
N GLN A 7 12.70 -12.74 -10.99
CA GLN A 7 12.80 -13.83 -10.00
C GLN A 7 11.44 -14.35 -9.53
N LEU A 8 10.34 -13.83 -10.08
CA LEU A 8 8.98 -14.27 -9.73
C LEU A 8 8.72 -15.66 -10.30
N ARG A 9 8.32 -16.58 -9.43
CA ARG A 9 8.01 -17.98 -9.79
C ARG A 9 6.79 -18.45 -9.01
N TYR A 10 6.06 -19.38 -9.60
CA TYR A 10 4.95 -20.05 -8.93
C TYR A 10 5.47 -21.01 -7.85
N ILE A 11 4.91 -20.93 -6.65
CA ILE A 11 5.21 -21.79 -5.50
C ILE A 11 3.96 -22.60 -5.15
N GLU A 12 3.94 -23.87 -5.57
CA GLU A 12 2.79 -24.75 -5.42
C GLU A 12 2.33 -24.92 -3.97
N LYS A 13 3.26 -24.95 -3.00
CA LYS A 13 2.96 -25.08 -1.56
C LYS A 13 2.05 -23.96 -1.04
N TYR A 14 2.21 -22.76 -1.58
CA TYR A 14 1.49 -21.56 -1.12
C TYR A 14 0.41 -21.13 -2.11
N GLU A 15 0.23 -21.87 -3.22
CA GLU A 15 -0.67 -21.52 -4.30
C GLU A 15 -0.50 -20.06 -4.77
N SER A 16 0.74 -19.58 -4.80
CA SER A 16 1.09 -18.17 -5.01
C SER A 16 2.24 -18.00 -5.99
N TRP A 17 2.35 -16.82 -6.59
CA TRP A 17 3.58 -16.39 -7.27
C TRP A 17 4.41 -15.55 -6.31
N GLU A 18 5.68 -15.90 -6.12
CA GLU A 18 6.58 -15.22 -5.17
C GLU A 18 7.97 -15.01 -5.78
N GLY A 19 8.64 -13.93 -5.36
CA GLY A 19 9.99 -13.61 -5.78
C GLY A 19 10.35 -12.16 -5.50
N SER A 20 11.26 -11.62 -6.30
CA SER A 20 11.63 -10.21 -6.26
C SER A 20 11.57 -9.59 -7.65
N LEU A 21 11.27 -8.29 -7.68
CA LEU A 21 11.34 -7.45 -8.86
C LEU A 21 12.46 -6.44 -8.71
N GLU A 22 13.21 -6.21 -9.77
CA GLU A 22 14.16 -5.09 -9.82
C GLU A 22 13.42 -3.82 -10.22
N VAL A 23 13.41 -2.83 -9.33
CA VAL A 23 12.66 -1.57 -9.50
C VAL A 23 13.58 -0.36 -9.40
N LYS A 24 13.26 0.71 -10.11
CA LYS A 24 13.98 1.99 -9.97
C LYS A 24 13.59 2.67 -8.67
N ALA A 25 14.57 2.97 -7.83
CA ALA A 25 14.39 3.55 -6.51
C ALA A 25 15.15 4.88 -6.37
N SER A 26 14.80 5.65 -5.34
CA SER A 26 15.57 6.84 -4.95
C SER A 26 16.86 6.41 -4.24
N VAL A 27 18.01 6.88 -4.72
CA VAL A 27 19.30 6.64 -4.08
C VAL A 27 19.32 7.21 -2.67
N ASP A 28 18.70 8.35 -2.43
CA ASP A 28 18.68 9.01 -1.12
C ASP A 28 17.90 8.19 -0.07
N LEU A 29 16.91 7.41 -0.51
CA LEU A 29 16.12 6.56 0.37
C LEU A 29 16.74 5.16 0.49
N PHE A 30 17.06 4.51 -0.63
CA PHE A 30 17.47 3.10 -0.64
C PHE A 30 18.98 2.86 -0.74
N ASN A 31 19.80 3.92 -0.85
CA ASN A 31 21.24 3.85 -1.12
C ASN A 31 21.60 3.07 -2.41
N THR A 32 20.65 2.94 -3.34
CA THR A 32 20.82 2.25 -4.62
C THR A 32 19.83 2.80 -5.64
N GLU A 33 20.22 2.79 -6.92
CA GLU A 33 19.32 3.14 -8.03
C GLU A 33 18.35 1.99 -8.37
N ILE A 34 18.78 0.75 -8.14
CA ILE A 34 17.99 -0.47 -8.38
C ILE A 34 17.77 -1.17 -7.04
N TYR A 35 16.51 -1.28 -6.65
CA TYR A 35 16.08 -1.95 -5.43
C TYR A 35 15.44 -3.30 -5.76
N SER A 36 15.71 -4.31 -4.93
CA SER A 36 15.07 -5.62 -5.03
C SER A 36 13.81 -5.61 -4.16
N LEU A 37 12.66 -5.49 -4.82
CA LEU A 37 11.35 -5.41 -4.18
C LEU A 37 10.75 -6.81 -4.06
N ASN A 38 10.66 -7.32 -2.83
CA ASN A 38 9.95 -8.57 -2.56
C ASN A 38 8.51 -8.44 -3.03
N THR A 39 8.06 -9.42 -3.81
CA THR A 39 6.78 -9.37 -4.50
C THR A 39 6.06 -10.71 -4.38
N PHE A 40 4.75 -10.67 -4.16
CA PHE A 40 3.91 -11.86 -4.27
C PHE A 40 2.55 -11.57 -4.91
N ILE A 41 1.90 -12.62 -5.38
CA ILE A 41 0.57 -12.61 -5.99
C ILE A 41 -0.14 -13.87 -5.50
N ASP A 42 -1.17 -13.68 -4.67
CA ASP A 42 -1.91 -14.79 -4.06
C ASP A 42 -2.95 -15.34 -5.04
N THR A 43 -2.50 -16.26 -5.90
CA THR A 43 -3.34 -16.90 -6.92
C THR A 43 -2.70 -18.19 -7.43
N LYS A 44 -3.51 -19.25 -7.48
CA LYS A 44 -3.15 -20.50 -8.17
C LYS A 44 -3.21 -20.41 -9.69
N TYR A 45 -3.77 -19.33 -10.21
CA TYR A 45 -3.99 -19.14 -11.64
C TYR A 45 -2.75 -18.56 -12.34
N ALA A 46 -2.75 -18.64 -13.68
CA ALA A 46 -1.74 -17.96 -14.48
C ALA A 46 -1.93 -16.44 -14.38
N LEU A 47 -0.83 -15.70 -14.41
CA LEU A 47 -0.86 -14.23 -14.41
C LEU A 47 -1.60 -13.69 -15.62
N THR A 48 -2.44 -12.69 -15.39
CA THR A 48 -3.24 -12.01 -16.42
C THR A 48 -2.41 -10.95 -17.15
N THR A 49 -2.99 -10.36 -18.21
CA THR A 49 -2.36 -9.23 -18.90
C THR A 49 -2.28 -8.00 -17.99
N GLU A 50 -3.29 -7.83 -17.14
CA GLU A 50 -3.42 -6.78 -16.14
C GLU A 50 -2.33 -6.90 -15.07
N ASP A 51 -2.06 -8.12 -14.57
CA ASP A 51 -0.98 -8.37 -13.61
C ASP A 51 0.38 -8.01 -14.21
N LEU A 52 0.64 -8.50 -15.43
CA LEU A 52 1.89 -8.24 -16.14
C LEU A 52 2.09 -6.74 -16.43
N SER A 53 1.02 -6.06 -16.84
CA SER A 53 1.03 -4.61 -17.07
C SER A 53 1.34 -3.84 -15.79
N THR A 54 0.74 -4.27 -14.67
CA THR A 54 0.96 -3.69 -13.34
C THR A 54 2.39 -3.88 -12.87
N ILE A 55 2.96 -5.08 -13.05
CA ILE A 55 4.37 -5.35 -12.72
C ILE A 55 5.30 -4.43 -13.51
N GLN A 56 5.09 -4.32 -14.82
CA GLN A 56 5.90 -3.41 -15.65
C GLN A 56 5.73 -1.95 -15.26
N PHE A 57 4.52 -1.56 -14.85
CA PHE A 57 4.23 -0.21 -14.36
C PHE A 57 5.00 0.07 -13.06
N VAL A 58 4.91 -0.82 -12.07
CA VAL A 58 5.61 -0.66 -10.77
C VAL A 58 7.12 -0.60 -10.97
N LYS A 59 7.71 -1.51 -11.78
CA LYS A 59 9.16 -1.50 -12.07
C LYS A 59 9.67 -0.14 -12.54
N LYS A 60 8.88 0.54 -13.38
CA LYS A 60 9.25 1.85 -13.97
C LYS A 60 9.01 3.03 -13.03
N ASN A 61 8.02 2.92 -12.14
CA ASN A 61 7.49 4.07 -11.39
C ASN A 61 7.65 3.94 -9.87
N PHE A 62 8.36 2.92 -9.37
CA PHE A 62 8.43 2.61 -7.94
C PHE A 62 8.89 3.79 -7.08
N HIS A 63 9.89 4.55 -7.53
CA HIS A 63 10.31 5.74 -6.79
C HIS A 63 9.16 6.73 -6.54
N GLU A 64 8.32 7.02 -7.53
CA GLU A 64 7.17 7.93 -7.37
C GLU A 64 6.10 7.33 -6.48
N ILE A 65 5.80 6.03 -6.66
CA ILE A 65 4.83 5.31 -5.85
C ILE A 65 5.24 5.36 -4.37
N TYR A 66 6.52 5.12 -4.10
CA TYR A 66 7.07 5.13 -2.75
C TYR A 66 7.09 6.54 -2.14
N THR A 67 7.42 7.56 -2.93
CA THR A 67 7.30 8.96 -2.49
C THR A 67 5.85 9.31 -2.11
N ILE A 68 4.86 8.95 -2.95
CA ILE A 68 3.45 9.19 -2.65
C ILE A 68 3.03 8.53 -1.33
N PHE A 69 3.50 7.31 -1.06
CA PHE A 69 3.26 6.65 0.21
C PHE A 69 3.82 7.45 1.40
N LEU A 70 5.09 7.86 1.35
CA LEU A 70 5.72 8.60 2.45
C LEU A 70 5.09 9.99 2.66
N GLU A 71 4.77 10.70 1.57
CA GLU A 71 4.05 11.98 1.64
C GLU A 71 2.66 11.81 2.26
N SER A 72 1.96 10.72 1.90
CA SER A 72 0.63 10.42 2.46
C SER A 72 0.70 10.08 3.95
N LEU A 73 1.75 9.37 4.40
CA LEU A 73 2.00 9.17 5.83
C LEU A 73 2.25 10.50 6.56
N LEU A 74 3.08 11.41 6.01
CA LEU A 74 3.26 12.74 6.62
C LEU A 74 1.94 13.50 6.73
N GLU A 75 1.14 13.50 5.66
CA GLU A 75 -0.18 14.13 5.66
C GLU A 75 -1.12 13.46 6.68
N TRP A 76 -1.01 12.15 6.87
CA TRP A 76 -1.84 11.41 7.81
C TRP A 76 -1.67 11.89 9.26
N GLN A 77 -0.48 12.37 9.63
CA GLN A 77 -0.24 12.98 10.96
C GLN A 77 -1.09 14.24 11.19
N LEU A 78 -1.43 14.98 10.13
CA LEU A 78 -2.29 16.17 10.22
C LEU A 78 -3.73 15.83 10.65
N TYR A 79 -4.11 14.55 10.55
CA TYR A 79 -5.40 14.04 11.03
C TYR A 79 -5.35 13.60 12.50
N GLY A 80 -4.28 13.93 13.24
CA GLY A 80 -4.17 13.66 14.67
C GLY A 80 -3.60 12.28 15.02
N ILE A 81 -3.09 11.54 14.03
CA ILE A 81 -2.47 10.23 14.25
C ILE A 81 -1.02 10.45 14.69
N ALA A 82 -0.74 10.08 15.94
CA ALA A 82 0.62 10.08 16.48
C ALA A 82 1.38 8.84 16.00
N TYR A 83 2.66 9.03 15.70
CA TYR A 83 3.58 7.93 15.49
C TYR A 83 4.40 7.73 16.74
N GLU A 84 4.47 6.49 17.22
CA GLU A 84 5.25 6.11 18.38
C GLU A 84 6.20 4.99 18.01
N ILE A 85 7.38 4.97 18.62
CA ILE A 85 8.34 3.87 18.50
C ILE A 85 8.50 3.23 19.87
N TYR A 86 8.65 1.91 19.90
CA TYR A 86 8.93 1.20 21.14
C TYR A 86 10.43 1.25 21.45
N ASP A 87 10.78 1.83 22.59
CA ASP A 87 12.13 1.82 23.14
C ASP A 87 12.31 0.59 24.03
N GLU A 88 13.06 -0.39 23.54
CA GLU A 88 13.36 -1.62 24.27
C GLU A 88 14.21 -1.40 25.52
N GLN A 89 15.05 -0.36 25.57
CA GLN A 89 15.93 -0.09 26.71
C GLN A 89 15.12 0.42 27.90
N ASN A 90 14.16 1.31 27.62
CA ASN A 90 13.34 1.96 28.64
C ASN A 90 11.94 1.34 28.79
N HIS A 91 11.62 0.31 27.99
CA HIS A 91 10.29 -0.31 27.91
C HIS A 91 9.15 0.72 27.80
N SER A 92 9.34 1.71 26.92
CA SER A 92 8.43 2.85 26.79
C SER A 92 8.13 3.19 25.33
N PHE A 93 7.01 3.88 25.10
CA PHE A 93 6.67 4.42 23.79
C PHE A 93 7.16 5.87 23.68
N GLN A 94 7.93 6.15 22.64
CA GLN A 94 8.41 7.48 22.32
C GLN A 94 7.68 8.01 21.10
N SER A 95 6.97 9.13 21.24
CA SER A 95 6.37 9.80 20.08
C SER A 95 7.45 10.39 19.17
N ILE A 96 7.27 10.24 17.87
CA ILE A 96 8.11 10.83 16.83
C ILE A 96 7.30 11.82 15.98
N TYR A 97 7.96 12.87 15.52
CA TYR A 97 7.36 13.91 14.69
C TYR A 97 8.18 14.14 13.41
N PRO A 98 8.15 13.19 12.45
CA PRO A 98 8.75 13.34 11.14
C PRO A 98 8.33 14.66 10.47
N LYS A 99 9.27 15.36 9.83
CA LYS A 99 8.99 16.62 9.12
C LYS A 99 9.12 16.49 7.60
N LYS A 100 9.79 15.42 7.16
CA LYS A 100 10.09 15.12 5.75
C LYS A 100 10.08 13.62 5.53
N ILE A 101 9.99 13.20 4.27
CA ILE A 101 9.77 11.80 3.90
C ILE A 101 10.95 10.90 4.30
N GLU A 102 12.17 11.45 4.32
CA GLU A 102 13.39 10.73 4.70
C GLU A 102 13.37 10.35 6.19
N ASP A 103 12.74 11.17 7.03
CA ASP A 103 12.58 10.87 8.46
C ASP A 103 11.71 9.60 8.60
N LEU A 104 10.59 9.52 7.87
CA LEU A 104 9.68 8.36 7.89
C LEU A 104 10.31 7.10 7.31
N HIS A 105 11.07 7.22 6.23
CA HIS A 105 11.72 6.08 5.57
C HIS A 105 12.51 5.20 6.58
N SER A 106 13.15 5.84 7.56
CA SER A 106 13.94 5.18 8.60
C SER A 106 13.10 4.34 9.59
N TYR A 107 11.78 4.54 9.65
CA TYR A 107 10.88 3.91 10.61
C TYR A 107 9.85 2.97 9.99
N VAL A 108 9.42 3.20 8.74
CA VAL A 108 8.33 2.42 8.11
C VAL A 108 8.75 1.00 7.70
N GLY A 109 10.04 0.71 7.67
CA GLY A 109 10.56 -0.59 7.24
C GLY A 109 10.61 -0.74 5.72
N LEU A 110 10.78 -1.98 5.26
CA LEU A 110 10.93 -2.28 3.84
C LEU A 110 9.61 -2.77 3.24
N PRO A 111 9.19 -2.24 2.07
CA PRO A 111 7.94 -2.64 1.45
C PRO A 111 7.99 -4.07 0.90
N ILE A 112 6.85 -4.74 0.96
CA ILE A 112 6.54 -5.93 0.19
C ILE A 112 5.41 -5.57 -0.77
N LEU A 113 5.62 -5.80 -2.06
CA LEU A 113 4.60 -5.61 -3.09
C LEU A 113 3.67 -6.81 -3.15
N GLN A 114 2.36 -6.56 -3.17
CA GLN A 114 1.35 -7.56 -3.48
C GLN A 114 0.53 -7.10 -4.67
N ILE A 115 0.48 -7.90 -5.74
CA ILE A 115 -0.46 -7.66 -6.85
C ILE A 115 -1.79 -8.35 -6.51
N LEU A 116 -2.89 -7.63 -6.69
CA LEU A 116 -4.23 -8.10 -6.36
C LEU A 116 -4.90 -8.65 -7.62
N HIS A 117 -4.64 -9.93 -7.90
CA HIS A 117 -5.05 -10.62 -9.13
C HIS A 117 -6.54 -10.50 -9.47
N GLU A 118 -7.41 -10.49 -8.46
CA GLU A 118 -8.87 -10.45 -8.64
C GLU A 118 -9.42 -9.03 -8.84
N TYR A 119 -8.59 -8.00 -8.68
CA TYR A 119 -9.01 -6.60 -8.67
C TYR A 119 -8.28 -5.85 -9.77
N ALA A 120 -9.00 -5.44 -10.81
CA ALA A 120 -8.42 -4.72 -11.94
C ALA A 120 -9.33 -3.61 -12.47
N LYS A 121 -8.71 -2.54 -12.96
CA LYS A 121 -9.34 -1.37 -13.59
C LYS A 121 -8.42 -0.85 -14.69
N ASP A 122 -8.96 -0.41 -15.82
CA ASP A 122 -8.21 0.22 -16.92
C ASP A 122 -6.94 -0.54 -17.35
N GLY A 123 -7.07 -1.87 -17.49
CA GLY A 123 -6.01 -2.78 -17.95
C GLY A 123 -4.88 -2.99 -16.94
N HIS A 124 -5.05 -2.62 -15.67
CA HIS A 124 -4.07 -2.83 -14.60
C HIS A 124 -4.76 -3.39 -13.36
N SER A 125 -4.12 -4.37 -12.74
CA SER A 125 -4.47 -4.84 -11.40
C SER A 125 -4.19 -3.76 -10.37
N TYR A 126 -4.96 -3.77 -9.29
CA TYR A 126 -4.60 -3.04 -8.07
C TYR A 126 -3.40 -3.73 -7.42
N TYR A 127 -2.66 -2.99 -6.61
CA TYR A 127 -1.54 -3.54 -5.86
C TYR A 127 -1.37 -2.83 -4.53
N SER A 128 -0.79 -3.50 -3.54
CA SER A 128 -0.44 -2.90 -2.25
C SER A 128 1.05 -2.90 -1.99
N LEU A 129 1.50 -1.89 -1.25
CA LEU A 129 2.77 -1.92 -0.54
C LEU A 129 2.47 -2.19 0.94
N ASN A 130 3.00 -3.30 1.43
CA ASN A 130 2.82 -3.76 2.81
C ASN A 130 4.12 -3.55 3.59
N PHE A 131 4.01 -2.97 4.78
CA PHE A 131 5.11 -2.54 5.65
C PHE A 131 5.06 -3.24 6.99
N ASN A 132 4.95 -4.58 6.97
CA ASN A 132 4.87 -5.42 8.17
C ASN A 132 6.24 -5.93 8.65
N LYS A 133 7.30 -5.76 7.86
CA LYS A 133 8.66 -6.17 8.22
C LYS A 133 9.54 -4.96 8.53
N ASN A 134 10.22 -5.03 9.67
CA ASN A 134 11.13 -3.99 10.16
C ASN A 134 10.48 -2.60 10.34
N CYS A 135 9.14 -2.53 10.41
CA CYS A 135 8.46 -1.32 10.81
C CYS A 135 8.72 -1.09 12.30
N ARG A 136 9.27 0.08 12.62
CA ARG A 136 9.59 0.51 13.98
C ARG A 136 8.48 1.38 14.58
N ILE A 137 7.58 1.88 13.75
CA ILE A 137 6.37 2.56 14.22
C ILE A 137 5.49 1.50 14.88
N SER A 138 5.09 1.75 16.13
CA SER A 138 4.33 0.83 16.97
C SER A 138 2.90 0.71 16.47
N ILE A 139 2.74 -0.08 15.41
CA ILE A 139 1.47 -0.41 14.79
C ILE A 139 1.50 -1.92 14.59
N GLU A 140 0.56 -2.62 15.22
CA GLU A 140 0.53 -4.08 15.34
C GLU A 140 0.70 -4.81 14.00
N HIS A 141 0.11 -4.27 12.92
CA HIS A 141 0.15 -4.85 11.58
C HIS A 141 1.01 -4.08 10.57
N GLY A 142 1.75 -3.06 11.03
CA GLY A 142 2.43 -2.12 10.15
C GLY A 142 1.45 -1.31 9.29
N PHE A 143 1.86 -0.94 8.08
CA PHE A 143 1.01 -0.20 7.14
C PHE A 143 0.72 -0.99 5.87
N THR A 144 -0.47 -0.78 5.33
CA THR A 144 -0.83 -1.19 3.98
C THR A 144 -1.26 0.04 3.20
N ALA A 145 -0.65 0.24 2.03
CA ALA A 145 -1.00 1.28 1.08
C ALA A 145 -1.49 0.62 -0.21
N LEU A 146 -2.77 0.81 -0.55
CA LEU A 146 -3.41 0.26 -1.75
C LEU A 146 -3.36 1.28 -2.89
N PHE A 147 -2.87 0.84 -4.04
CA PHE A 147 -2.69 1.67 -5.22
C PHE A 147 -3.42 1.11 -6.44
N HIS A 148 -3.77 2.03 -7.34
CA HIS A 148 -4.01 1.75 -8.75
C HIS A 148 -3.13 2.68 -9.58
N LYS A 149 -2.20 2.11 -10.37
CA LYS A 149 -1.13 2.91 -10.99
C LYS A 149 -0.47 3.82 -9.93
N LYS A 150 -0.37 5.14 -10.14
CA LYS A 150 0.20 6.08 -9.15
C LYS A 150 -0.82 6.61 -8.14
N GLU A 151 -2.08 6.19 -8.23
CA GLU A 151 -3.12 6.71 -7.37
C GLU A 151 -3.21 5.90 -6.08
N LEU A 152 -2.92 6.54 -4.94
CA LEU A 152 -3.13 5.95 -3.62
C LEU A 152 -4.62 5.95 -3.31
N ILE A 153 -5.22 4.76 -3.28
CA ILE A 153 -6.63 4.52 -3.00
C ILE A 153 -6.87 4.57 -1.50
N ASP A 154 -6.21 3.69 -0.74
CA ASP A 154 -6.32 3.61 0.71
C ASP A 154 -4.94 3.45 1.38
N LEU A 155 -4.88 3.84 2.65
CA LEU A 155 -3.73 3.78 3.55
C LEU A 155 -4.29 3.43 4.92
N SER A 156 -3.83 2.31 5.49
CA SER A 156 -4.40 1.75 6.72
C SER A 156 -3.33 1.12 7.60
N PRO A 157 -3.48 1.15 8.93
CA PRO A 157 -2.64 0.42 9.87
C PRO A 157 -3.17 -1.02 10.03
N SER A 158 -3.40 -1.70 8.91
CA SER A 158 -4.11 -2.98 8.84
C SER A 158 -3.57 -3.82 7.68
N ASP A 159 -3.87 -5.11 7.67
CA ASP A 159 -3.59 -5.94 6.49
C ASP A 159 -4.45 -5.57 5.28
N ILE A 160 -4.07 -6.12 4.13
CA ILE A 160 -4.75 -5.87 2.86
C ILE A 160 -6.19 -6.42 2.84
N ASP A 161 -6.46 -7.54 3.51
CA ASP A 161 -7.78 -8.17 3.52
C ASP A 161 -8.81 -7.28 4.21
N SER A 162 -8.39 -6.64 5.30
CA SER A 162 -9.19 -5.64 6.02
C SER A 162 -9.44 -4.39 5.16
N VAL A 163 -8.43 -3.91 4.43
CA VAL A 163 -8.55 -2.78 3.50
C VAL A 163 -9.56 -3.09 2.39
N ILE A 164 -9.41 -4.25 1.75
CA ILE A 164 -10.30 -4.67 0.65
C ILE A 164 -11.72 -4.90 1.14
N SER A 165 -11.90 -5.59 2.26
CA SER A 165 -13.23 -5.81 2.86
C SER A 165 -13.93 -4.49 3.21
N GLY A 166 -13.17 -3.53 3.77
CA GLY A 166 -13.68 -2.19 4.07
C GLY A 166 -14.10 -1.44 2.82
N LEU A 167 -13.31 -1.48 1.75
CA LEU A 167 -13.66 -0.86 0.47
C LEU A 167 -14.87 -1.51 -0.18
N GLN A 168 -14.93 -2.85 -0.23
CA GLN A 168 -16.07 -3.58 -0.80
C GLN A 168 -17.38 -3.33 -0.06
N TYR A 169 -17.32 -3.12 1.26
CA TYR A 169 -18.49 -2.73 2.04
C TYR A 169 -19.07 -1.37 1.60
N ILE A 170 -18.21 -0.43 1.18
CA ILE A 170 -18.59 0.91 0.71
C ILE A 170 -18.96 0.91 -0.79
N GLU A 171 -18.16 0.24 -1.60
CA GLU A 171 -18.24 0.12 -3.04
C GLU A 171 -17.80 -1.29 -3.46
N PRO A 172 -18.74 -2.21 -3.73
CA PRO A 172 -18.42 -3.57 -4.14
C PRO A 172 -17.69 -3.65 -5.50
N ASP A 173 -17.93 -2.70 -6.40
CA ASP A 173 -17.31 -2.68 -7.72
C ASP A 173 -15.95 -1.97 -7.69
N CYS A 174 -14.86 -2.74 -7.74
CA CYS A 174 -13.51 -2.18 -7.70
C CYS A 174 -13.17 -1.25 -8.88
N SER A 175 -13.90 -1.32 -10.00
CA SER A 175 -13.72 -0.36 -11.10
C SER A 175 -14.11 1.07 -10.70
N GLN A 176 -14.90 1.21 -9.63
CA GLN A 176 -15.40 2.47 -9.09
C GLN A 176 -14.58 2.96 -7.88
N TRP A 177 -13.52 2.24 -7.49
CA TRP A 177 -12.61 2.74 -6.46
C TRP A 177 -11.81 3.91 -7.01
N GLU A 178 -11.69 4.95 -6.19
CA GLU A 178 -11.07 6.23 -6.54
C GLU A 178 -9.95 6.57 -5.56
N LYS A 179 -9.06 7.49 -5.91
CA LYS A 179 -7.97 7.86 -5.00
C LYS A 179 -8.47 8.44 -3.66
N GLY A 180 -7.64 8.35 -2.62
CA GLY A 180 -7.77 9.13 -1.39
C GLY A 180 -8.92 8.77 -0.45
N PHE A 181 -9.41 7.52 -0.48
CA PHE A 181 -10.36 7.02 0.53
C PHE A 181 -9.81 7.19 1.96
N TRP A 182 -8.51 6.99 2.14
CA TRP A 182 -7.82 7.12 3.43
C TRP A 182 -8.00 8.48 4.09
N LYS A 183 -8.18 9.56 3.32
CA LYS A 183 -8.41 10.92 3.84
C LYS A 183 -9.76 11.09 4.53
N LEU A 184 -10.70 10.17 4.29
CA LEU A 184 -11.99 10.14 4.94
C LEU A 184 -11.98 9.37 6.25
N LYS A 185 -11.18 8.31 6.36
CA LYS A 185 -11.24 7.36 7.50
C LYS A 185 -11.15 8.04 8.87
N PRO A 186 -10.22 8.98 9.12
CA PRO A 186 -10.17 9.70 10.41
C PRO A 186 -11.46 10.48 10.74
N LYS A 187 -12.23 10.91 9.72
CA LYS A 187 -13.50 11.61 9.89
C LYS A 187 -14.68 10.65 10.11
N LEU A 188 -14.52 9.37 9.77
CA LEU A 188 -15.55 8.34 9.88
C LEU A 188 -15.56 7.67 11.26
N GLU A 189 -14.40 7.54 11.91
CA GLU A 189 -14.25 6.89 13.23
C GLU A 189 -15.15 7.50 14.32
N ASN A 190 -15.57 8.76 14.16
CA ASN A 190 -16.45 9.47 15.09
C ASN A 190 -17.85 9.78 14.52
N SER A 191 -18.25 9.13 13.42
CA SER A 191 -19.49 9.45 12.71
C SER A 191 -20.60 8.44 13.02
N HIS A 192 -21.77 8.94 13.44
CA HIS A 192 -23.00 8.13 13.55
C HIS A 192 -23.61 7.77 12.18
N TYR A 193 -22.99 8.19 11.08
CA TYR A 193 -23.48 8.05 9.71
C TYR A 193 -22.58 7.14 8.88
N ASN A 194 -22.25 5.96 9.41
CA ASN A 194 -21.44 4.95 8.73
C ASN A 194 -22.24 4.17 7.67
N GLU A 195 -23.23 4.80 7.04
CA GLU A 195 -23.95 4.19 5.94
C GLU A 195 -23.07 4.18 4.68
N PRO A 196 -22.85 3.01 4.03
CA PRO A 196 -22.01 2.86 2.86
C PRO A 196 -22.25 3.90 1.75
N GLY A 197 -23.52 4.15 1.43
CA GLY A 197 -23.88 5.10 0.38
C GLY A 197 -23.47 6.55 0.69
N VAL A 198 -23.56 6.98 1.95
CA VAL A 198 -23.15 8.32 2.37
C VAL A 198 -21.63 8.47 2.29
N ILE A 199 -20.89 7.47 2.78
CA ILE A 199 -19.42 7.44 2.72
C ILE A 199 -18.96 7.46 1.26
N ARG A 200 -19.54 6.62 0.41
CA ARG A 200 -19.26 6.55 -1.04
C ARG A 200 -19.47 7.90 -1.72
N ASN A 201 -20.58 8.58 -1.44
CA ASN A 201 -20.86 9.90 -2.01
C ASN A 201 -19.86 10.97 -1.55
N ARG A 202 -19.47 10.95 -0.27
CA ARG A 202 -18.44 11.86 0.25
C ARG A 202 -17.08 11.60 -0.40
N TRP A 203 -16.72 10.34 -0.59
CA TRP A 203 -15.49 9.96 -1.28
C TRP A 203 -15.43 10.50 -2.70
N LYS A 204 -16.49 10.30 -3.48
CA LYS A 204 -16.60 10.83 -4.85
C LYS A 204 -16.51 12.36 -4.89
N SER A 205 -17.05 13.04 -3.88
CA SER A 205 -17.02 14.51 -3.81
C SER A 205 -15.66 15.12 -3.50
N LEU A 206 -14.71 14.36 -2.91
CA LEU A 206 -13.39 14.89 -2.55
C LEU A 206 -12.58 15.40 -3.74
N PHE A 207 -12.96 15.02 -4.96
CA PHE A 207 -12.20 15.30 -6.19
C PHE A 207 -13.05 15.94 -7.29
N SER A 208 -14.28 16.37 -6.95
CA SER A 208 -15.19 17.08 -7.88
C SER A 208 -15.02 18.61 -7.83
N GLY A 209 -14.00 19.12 -7.13
CA GLY A 209 -13.75 20.55 -6.89
C GLY A 209 -12.43 21.03 -7.46
#